data_AF-A0A3D5B7I1-F1
#
_entry.id   AF-A0A3D5B7I1-F1
#
_cell.length_a   1.000
_cell.length_b   1.000
_cell.length_c   1.000
_cell.angle_alpha   90.00
_cell.angle_beta   90.00
_cell.angle_gamma   90.00
#
_symmetry.space_group_name_H-M   'P 1'
#
loop_
_entity.id
_entity.type
_entity.pdbx_description
1 polymer ?
#
loop_
_entity_poly.entity_id
_entity_poly.type
_entity_poly.pdbx_seq_one_letter_code
_entity_poly.pdbx_strand_id
1 'polypeptide(L)' 'MREDLRGQEFGRQLLEKAETEARQRNAKHAYLDTFSFQAPAFYEKSGYAEFSRLEDFPAGHTRYFLVKTL' A
#
# COMPACT_ATOMS: atom_id res chain seq x y z
N MET A 1 10.79 1.04 -6.20
CA MET A 1 10.67 1.93 -7.38
C MET A 1 12.03 2.58 -7.58
N ARG A 2 12.60 2.57 -8.79
CA ARG A 2 13.83 3.32 -9.05
C ARG A 2 13.58 4.81 -8.75
N GLU A 3 14.57 5.51 -8.21
CA GLU A 3 14.40 6.90 -7.74
C GLU A 3 14.00 7.86 -8.87
N ASP A 4 14.46 7.59 -10.09
CA ASP A 4 14.15 8.32 -11.34
C ASP A 4 12.66 8.28 -11.73
N LEU A 5 11.88 7.33 -11.19
CA LEU A 5 10.46 7.18 -11.51
C LEU A 5 9.52 7.69 -10.40
N ARG A 6 10.05 8.16 -9.27
CA ARG A 6 9.23 8.74 -8.19
C ARG A 6 8.58 10.06 -8.66
N GLY A 7 7.37 10.35 -8.16
CA GLY A 7 6.63 11.58 -8.51
C GLY A 7 5.95 11.58 -9.88
N GLN A 8 6.09 10.51 -10.67
CA GLN A 8 5.47 10.38 -11.98
C GLN A 8 4.16 9.56 -11.95
N GLU A 9 3.51 9.46 -10.80
CA GLU A 9 2.24 8.75 -10.60
C GLU A 9 2.20 7.25 -10.97
N PHE A 10 3.30 6.65 -11.43
CA PHE A 10 3.33 5.24 -11.84
C PHE A 10 2.94 4.28 -10.70
N GLY A 11 3.30 4.60 -9.45
CA GLY A 11 2.88 3.83 -8.29
C GLY A 11 1.36 3.76 -8.16
N ARG A 12 0.69 4.91 -8.30
CA ARG A 12 -0.78 5.00 -8.28
C ARG A 12 -1.39 4.25 -9.46
N GLN A 13 -0.88 4.47 -10.67
CA GLN A 13 -1.40 3.80 -11.87
C GLN A 13 -1.30 2.27 -11.79
N LEU A 14 -0.18 1.76 -11.27
CA LEU A 14 0.00 0.32 -11.08
C LEU A 14 -0.97 -0.25 -10.04
N LEU A 15 -1.11 0.46 -8.91
CA LEU A 15 -2.05 0.08 -7.85
C LEU A 15 -3.49 0.06 -8.37
N GLU A 16 -3.90 1.10 -9.10
CA GLU A 16 -5.24 1.19 -9.70
C GLU A 16 -5.51 0.07 -10.68
N LYS A 17 -4.55 -0.25 -11.57
CA LYS A 17 -4.68 -1.38 -12.51
C LYS A 17 -4.85 -2.71 -11.77
N ALA A 18 -4.07 -2.94 -10.72
CA ALA A 18 -4.18 -4.14 -9.91
C ALA A 18 -5.55 -4.23 -9.20
N GLU A 19 -6.02 -3.12 -8.63
CA GLU A 19 -7.33 -3.06 -7.98
C GLU A 19 -8.50 -3.24 -8.97
N THR A 20 -8.41 -2.68 -10.17
CA THR A 20 -9.41 -2.87 -11.22
C THR A 20 -9.53 -4.36 -11.61
N GLU A 21 -8.40 -5.04 -11.81
CA GLU A 21 -8.39 -6.48 -12.08
C GLU A 21 -8.99 -7.27 -10.91
N ALA A 22 -8.64 -6.91 -9.67
CA ALA A 22 -9.18 -7.55 -8.48
C ALA A 22 -10.72 -7.40 -8.39
N ARG A 23 -11.26 -6.21 -8.67
CA ARG A 23 -12.72 -5.98 -8.74
C ARG A 23 -13.40 -6.83 -9.80
N GLN A 24 -12.80 -6.98 -10.98
CA GLN A 24 -13.32 -7.83 -12.05
C GLN A 24 -13.40 -9.31 -11.62
N ARG A 25 -12.52 -9.74 -10.72
CA ARG A 25 -12.52 -11.08 -10.11
C ARG A 25 -13.42 -11.18 -8.87
N ASN A 26 -14.27 -10.19 -8.62
CA ASN A 26 -15.15 -10.09 -7.45
C ASN A 26 -14.43 -10.04 -6.09
N ALA A 27 -13.14 -9.66 -6.06
CA ALA A 27 -12.45 -9.43 -4.80
C ALA A 27 -13.13 -8.29 -4.04
N LYS A 28 -13.26 -8.46 -2.71
CA LYS A 28 -13.91 -7.48 -1.82
C LYS A 28 -12.91 -6.62 -1.07
N HIS A 29 -11.69 -7.10 -0.94
CA HIS A 29 -10.64 -6.42 -0.20
C HIS A 29 -9.29 -6.59 -0.90
N ALA A 30 -8.44 -5.57 -0.77
CA ALA A 30 -7.01 -5.66 -0.99
C ALA A 30 -6.32 -5.47 0.37
N TYR A 31 -5.28 -6.27 0.64
CA TYR A 31 -4.45 -6.11 1.83
C TYR A 31 -2.98 -6.08 1.43
N LEU A 32 -2.18 -5.39 2.23
CA LEU A 32 -0.73 -5.35 2.08
C LEU A 32 -0.07 -5.03 3.42
N ASP A 33 1.25 -5.13 3.44
CA ASP A 33 2.06 -4.57 4.49
C ASP A 33 3.19 -3.71 3.91
N THR A 34 3.64 -2.73 4.69
CA THR A 34 4.72 -1.82 4.30
C THR A 34 5.47 -1.32 5.53
N PHE A 35 6.77 -1.10 5.42
CA PHE A 35 7.55 -0.53 6.53
C PHE A 35 7.45 1.00 6.58
N SER A 36 7.79 1.59 7.73
CA SER A 36 7.81 3.04 7.93
C SER A 36 8.73 3.79 6.95
N PHE A 37 9.80 3.15 6.48
CA PHE A 37 10.68 3.68 5.43
C PHE A 37 10.17 3.45 4.00
N GLN A 38 9.05 2.74 3.81
CA GLN A 38 8.44 2.40 2.52
C GLN A 38 7.13 3.16 2.25
N ALA A 39 7.13 4.46 2.56
CA ALA A 39 6.05 5.39 2.22
C ALA A 39 4.62 4.91 2.58
N PRO A 40 4.32 4.59 3.86
CA PRO A 40 2.97 4.16 4.27
C PRO A 40 1.87 5.15 3.86
N ALA A 41 2.16 6.45 3.93
CA ALA A 41 1.25 7.53 3.53
C ALA A 41 0.79 7.46 2.06
N PHE A 42 1.53 6.78 1.18
CA PHE A 42 1.10 6.55 -0.20
C PHE A 42 -0.17 5.69 -0.27
N TYR A 43 -0.22 4.62 0.53
CA TYR A 43 -1.36 3.70 0.56
C TYR A 43 -2.56 4.33 1.27
N GLU A 44 -2.34 5.09 2.34
CA GLU A 44 -3.39 5.85 3.04
C GLU A 44 -4.07 6.83 2.09
N LYS A 45 -3.30 7.61 1.32
CA LYS A 45 -3.82 8.50 0.26
C LYS A 45 -4.57 7.75 -0.84
N SER A 46 -4.27 6.47 -1.04
CA SER A 46 -4.94 5.59 -1.99
C SER A 46 -6.19 4.92 -1.42
N GLY A 47 -6.59 5.25 -0.18
CA GLY A 47 -7.82 4.76 0.47
C GLY A 47 -7.64 3.48 1.27
N TYR A 48 -6.41 3.07 1.57
CA TYR A 48 -6.15 1.98 2.51
C TYR A 48 -6.21 2.49 3.97
N ALA A 49 -6.69 1.65 4.87
CA ALA A 49 -6.70 1.90 6.31
C ALA A 49 -5.78 0.91 7.03
N GLU A 50 -5.03 1.39 8.02
CA GLU A 50 -4.29 0.51 8.94
C GLU A 50 -5.27 -0.32 9.78
N PHE A 51 -5.03 -1.63 9.88
CA PHE A 51 -5.75 -2.50 10.82
C PHE A 51 -4.83 -3.10 11.89
N SER A 52 -3.52 -3.05 11.68
CA SER A 52 -2.52 -3.51 12.63
C SER A 52 -1.16 -2.92 12.30
N ARG A 53 -0.26 -2.91 13.29
CA ARG A 53 1.14 -2.56 13.12
C ARG A 53 2.02 -3.37 14.06
N LEU A 54 3.25 -3.63 13.61
CA LEU A 54 4.32 -4.22 14.42
C LEU A 54 5.40 -3.15 14.60
N GLU A 55 5.51 -2.66 15.83
CA GLU A 55 6.50 -1.67 16.23
C GLU A 55 7.86 -2.32 16.46
N ASP A 56 8.92 -1.53 16.29
CA ASP A 56 10.33 -1.91 16.47
C ASP A 56 10.76 -3.14 15.62
N PHE A 57 10.24 -3.22 14.40
CA PHE A 57 10.52 -4.30 13.45
C PHE A 57 10.77 -3.80 12.01
N PRO A 58 11.99 -4.00 11.46
CA PRO A 58 13.22 -4.24 12.21
C PRO A 58 13.50 -3.07 13.19
N ALA A 59 14.45 -3.24 14.11
CA ALA A 59 14.71 -2.26 15.17
C ALA A 59 14.76 -0.81 14.63
N GLY A 60 13.99 0.09 15.26
CA GLY A 60 13.82 1.49 14.85
C GLY A 60 12.78 1.74 13.75
N HIS A 61 12.08 0.71 13.26
CA HIS A 61 11.06 0.82 12.23
C HIS A 61 9.73 0.18 12.63
N THR A 62 8.67 0.51 11.91
CA THR A 62 7.33 -0.07 12.12
C THR A 62 6.89 -0.73 10.83
N ARG A 63 6.34 -1.94 10.91
CA ARG A 63 5.64 -2.59 9.82
C ARG A 63 4.13 -2.34 9.97
N TYR A 64 3.54 -1.68 8.99
CA TYR A 64 2.11 -1.38 8.94
C TYR A 64 1.40 -2.44 8.10
N PHE A 65 0.23 -2.88 8.55
CA PHE A 65 -0.66 -3.76 7.80
C PHE A 65 -1.91 -2.98 7.43
N LEU A 66 -2.18 -2.90 6.12
CA LEU A 66 -3.24 -2.06 5.59
C LEU A 66 -4.24 -2.85 4.76
N VAL A 67 -5.48 -2.40 4.78
CA VAL A 67 -6.59 -3.00 4.03
C VAL A 67 -7.42 -1.92 3.34
N LYS A 68 -7.93 -2.23 2.16
CA LYS A 68 -8.90 -1.40 1.43
C LYS A 68 -10.05 -2.27 0.96
N THR A 69 -11.27 -1.80 1.17
CA THR A 69 -12.45 -2.40 0.52
C THR A 69 -12.45 -1.99 -0.95
N LEU A 70 -12.58 -2.98 -1.84
CA LEU A 70 -12.53 -2.80 -3.30
C LEU A 70 -13.90 -2.53 -3.89
#